data_AF-A0A7C2BSG6-F1
#
_entry.id   AF-A0A7C2BSG6-F1
#
_cell.length_a   1.000
_cell.length_b   1.000
_cell.length_c   1.000
_cell.angle_alpha   90.00
_cell.angle_beta   90.00
_cell.angle_gamma   90.00
#
_symmetry.space_group_name_H-M   'P 1'
#
loop_
_entity.id
_entity.type
_entity.pdbx_description
1 polymer ?
#
loop_
_entity_poly.entity_id
_entity_poly.type
_entity_poly.pdbx_seq_one_letter_code
_entity_poly.pdbx_strand_id
1 'polypeptide(L)' 'DMRFDVPCIGTETVESIAQNGGKCIVVEKDKTIIIDKPETIALADKLGIAIIGY' A
#
# COMPACT_ATOMS: atom_id res chain seq x y z
N ASP A 1 16.11 16.31 -3.14
CA ASP A 1 15.19 16.43 -2.00
C ASP A 1 14.61 15.04 -1.78
N MET A 2 14.85 14.42 -0.62
CA MET A 2 14.43 13.04 -0.31
C MET A 2 12.90 12.85 -0.35
N ARG A 3 12.13 13.94 -0.52
CA ARG A 3 10.68 13.89 -0.75
C ARG A 3 10.29 13.33 -2.13
N PHE A 4 11.23 13.23 -3.08
CA PHE A 4 10.93 12.80 -4.46
C PHE A 4 11.22 11.31 -4.75
N ASP A 5 12.04 10.62 -3.96
CA ASP A 5 12.47 9.23 -4.22
C ASP A 5 11.99 8.23 -3.15
N VAL A 6 10.95 8.55 -2.39
CA VAL A 6 10.33 7.60 -1.46
C VAL A 6 9.19 6.85 -2.16
N PRO A 7 9.21 5.50 -2.17
CA PRO A 7 8.10 4.69 -2.63
C PRO A 7 6.77 5.13 -2.00
N CYS A 8 5.71 5.21 -2.82
CA CYS A 8 4.37 5.54 -2.38
C CYS A 8 3.43 4.39 -2.71
N ILE A 9 2.55 4.03 -1.77
CA ILE A 9 1.44 3.11 -1.98
C ILE A 9 0.11 3.81 -1.70
N GLY A 10 -0.92 3.50 -2.49
CA GLY A 10 -2.27 4.04 -2.33
C GLY A 10 -3.33 3.03 -2.75
N THR A 11 -4.57 3.49 -2.86
CA THR A 11 -5.71 2.67 -3.29
C THR A 11 -5.47 2.00 -4.65
N GLU A 12 -4.92 2.72 -5.63
CA GLU A 12 -4.58 2.17 -6.95
C GLU A 12 -3.64 0.97 -6.88
N THR A 13 -2.65 1.00 -5.98
CA THR A 13 -1.73 -0.12 -5.76
C THR A 13 -2.47 -1.33 -5.21
N VAL A 14 -3.37 -1.11 -4.24
CA VAL A 14 -4.18 -2.16 -3.63
C VAL A 14 -5.12 -2.80 -4.66
N GLU A 15 -5.76 -1.99 -5.51
CA GLU A 15 -6.62 -2.47 -6.61
C GLU A 15 -5.84 -3.29 -7.64
N SER A 16 -4.67 -2.80 -8.05
CA SER A 16 -3.80 -3.50 -8.99
C SER A 16 -3.35 -4.86 -8.45
N ILE A 17 -2.94 -4.92 -7.18
CA ILE A 17 -2.55 -6.17 -6.52
C ILE A 17 -3.75 -7.13 -6.48
N ALA A 18 -4.95 -6.65 -6.13
CA ALA A 18 -6.16 -7.47 -6.07
C ALA A 18 -6.51 -8.08 -7.44
N GLN A 19 -6.46 -7.26 -8.51
CA GLN A 19 -6.74 -7.70 -9.88
C GLN A 19 -5.76 -8.76 -10.37
N ASN A 20 -4.51 -8.71 -9.93
CA ASN A 20 -3.47 -9.66 -10.30
C ASN A 20 -3.39 -10.87 -9.35
N GLY A 21 -4.35 -11.03 -8.43
CA GLY A 21 -4.42 -12.16 -7.50
C GLY A 21 -3.45 -12.09 -6.32
N GLY A 22 -2.79 -10.95 -6.10
CA GLY A 22 -1.94 -10.73 -4.94
C GLY A 22 -2.75 -10.60 -3.64
N LYS A 23 -2.09 -10.92 -2.52
CA LYS A 23 -2.73 -11.01 -1.19
C LYS A 23 -2.01 -10.23 -0.10
N CYS A 24 -0.83 -9.68 -0.38
CA CYS A 24 -0.03 -8.99 0.61
C CYS A 24 0.82 -7.90 -0.05
N ILE A 25 0.95 -6.77 0.63
CA ILE A 25 1.87 -5.68 0.31
C ILE A 25 2.78 -5.50 1.54
N VAL A 26 4.08 -5.63 1.33
CA VAL A 26 5.09 -5.40 2.37
C VAL A 26 5.78 -4.07 2.07
N VAL A 27 5.81 -3.17 3.06
CA VAL A 27 6.42 -1.85 2.95
C VAL A 27 7.50 -1.68 4.00
N GLU A 28 8.58 -0.98 3.65
CA GLU A 28 9.64 -0.66 4.60
C GLU A 28 9.25 0.56 5.44
N LYS A 29 9.32 0.40 6.76
CA LYS A 29 9.03 1.48 7.70
C LYS A 29 9.98 2.65 7.43
N ASP A 30 9.44 3.87 7.53
CA ASP A 30 10.17 5.13 7.34
C ASP A 30 10.77 5.34 5.94
N LYS A 31 10.51 4.41 4.99
CA LYS A 31 10.91 4.51 3.58
C LYS A 31 9.75 4.37 2.60
N THR A 32 8.51 4.24 3.08
CA THR A 32 7.32 4.18 2.22
C THR A 32 6.24 5.12 2.74
N ILE A 33 5.67 5.91 1.84
CA ILE A 33 4.52 6.76 2.14
C ILE A 33 3.25 6.00 1.76
N ILE A 34 2.27 5.97 2.67
CA ILE A 34 0.92 5.50 2.37
C ILE A 34 0.04 6.72 2.10
N ILE A 35 -0.38 6.89 0.85
CA ILE A 35 -1.31 7.92 0.42
C ILE A 35 -2.70 7.59 0.94
N ASP A 36 -3.40 8.60 1.47
CA ASP A 36 -4.76 8.48 2.03
C ASP A 36 -4.92 7.22 2.89
N LYS A 37 -3.99 7.05 3.84
CA LYS A 37 -3.82 5.84 4.66
C LYS A 37 -5.14 5.23 5.16
N PRO A 38 -6.12 5.98 5.69
CA PRO A 38 -7.39 5.40 6.12
C PRO A 38 -8.15 4.69 4.99
N GLU A 39 -8.20 5.30 3.80
CA GLU A 39 -8.89 4.76 2.63
C GLU A 39 -8.13 3.55 2.06
N THR A 40 -6.81 3.67 1.93
CA THR A 40 -5.94 2.57 1.45
C THR A 40 -6.06 1.34 2.34
N ILE A 41 -6.08 1.51 3.67
CA ILE A 41 -6.26 0.39 4.62
C ILE A 41 -7.67 -0.19 4.50
N ALA A 42 -8.71 0.66 4.48
CA ALA A 42 -10.09 0.18 4.38
C ALA A 42 -10.35 -0.61 3.07
N LEU A 43 -9.74 -0.18 1.97
CA LEU A 43 -9.80 -0.89 0.70
C LEU A 43 -9.05 -2.23 0.76
N ALA A 44 -7.85 -2.24 1.35
CA ALA A 44 -7.07 -3.46 1.52
C ALA A 44 -7.82 -4.50 2.36
N ASP A 45 -8.44 -4.08 3.47
CA ASP A 45 -9.28 -4.94 4.31
C ASP A 45 -10.47 -5.50 3.53
N LYS A 46 -11.15 -4.65 2.76
CA LYS A 46 -12.30 -5.05 1.92
C LYS A 46 -11.92 -6.08 0.85
N LEU A 47 -10.72 -5.95 0.25
CA LEU A 47 -10.23 -6.84 -0.80
C LEU A 47 -9.48 -8.07 -0.25
N GLY A 48 -9.30 -8.16 1.08
CA GLY A 48 -8.55 -9.24 1.72
C GLY A 48 -7.06 -9.22 1.38
N ILE A 49 -6.48 -8.02 1.30
CA ILE A 49 -5.04 -7.78 1.10
C ILE A 49 -4.42 -7.34 2.43
N ALA A 50 -3.40 -8.05 2.88
CA ALA A 50 -2.64 -7.66 4.06
C ALA A 50 -1.64 -6.55 3.72
N ILE A 51 -1.56 -5.49 4.54
CA ILE A 51 -0.48 -4.50 4.48
C ILE A 51 0.42 -4.69 5.70
N ILE A 52 1.70 -4.99 5.48
CA ILE A 52 2.67 -5.28 6.54
C ILE A 52 3.80 -4.27 6.46
N GLY A 53 4.14 -3.65 7.59
CA GLY A 53 5.35 -2.83 7.73
C GLY A 53 6.48 -3.63 8.38
N TYR A 54 7.68 -3.58 7.79
CA TYR A 54 8.93 -4.12 8.36
C TYR A 54 9.96 -2.99 8.56
#